data_AF-A0A520D8G2-F1
#
_entry.id   AF-A0A520D8G2-F1
#
_cell.length_a   1.000
_cell.length_b   1.000
_cell.length_c   1.000
_cell.angle_alpha   90.00
_cell.angle_beta   90.00
_cell.angle_gamma   90.00
#
_symmetry.space_group_name_H-M   'P 1'
#
loop_
_entity.id
_entity.type
_entity.pdbx_description
1 polymer ?
#
loop_
_entity_poly.entity_id
_entity_poly.type
_entity_poly.pdbx_seq_one_letter_code
_entity_poly.pdbx_strand_id
1 'polypeptide(L)'
;MVQYYENISRISNSIYLISVDDGFVFYNAGQQIQSQANKITQSVLIRRIEDITDKYSIISENGNDGSEIDIKNGRNNIRISFSLPYYRQAKIKFQYYLEGYSKDWSDWSYATQKDFTNLSSGKYIFRVRAKVDDSTISEITTFEFRILRPWYLSNWAILFYAVVIVVALILGKKIYERKLQKDSQKISDRLQAEQEEILKLESEANEKQINKLQTEKLQAELASKNRELANSAMTLVYKNELLQKLSEEILKLKDENGKKLADEQVRKIQKVINDGMNDERDWHLFENSFNEAHESFFKKLKIGHPDLVPNDLKLCAYLRMNMSSKEMSSLLNITLRGVEIRRYRLRKKLNVPHDKNLTEFLMEL
;
A
#
# COMPACT_ATOMS: atom_id res chain seq x y z
N MET A 1 -114.24 24.44 -10.30
CA MET A 1 -114.01 24.66 -8.87
C MET A 1 -115.31 24.37 -8.15
N VAL A 2 -115.35 23.31 -7.34
CA VAL A 2 -116.56 22.91 -6.60
C VAL A 2 -116.72 23.86 -5.41
N GLN A 3 -117.80 24.64 -5.34
CA GLN A 3 -118.08 25.45 -4.15
C GLN A 3 -118.47 24.52 -2.98
N TYR A 4 -118.00 24.80 -1.76
CA TYR A 4 -118.20 23.99 -0.53
C TYR A 4 -117.45 22.64 -0.48
N TYR A 5 -116.24 22.57 -1.03
CA TYR A 5 -115.42 21.35 -1.05
C TYR A 5 -114.93 20.87 0.33
N GLU A 6 -115.07 21.66 1.39
CA GLU A 6 -114.69 21.28 2.77
C GLU A 6 -115.76 20.42 3.47
N ASN A 7 -116.32 19.43 2.77
CA ASN A 7 -117.38 18.58 3.30
C ASN A 7 -116.98 17.11 3.31
N ILE A 8 -117.11 16.48 4.49
CA ILE A 8 -116.93 15.05 4.71
C ILE A 8 -118.31 14.44 4.92
N SER A 9 -118.80 13.69 3.94
CA SER A 9 -120.08 13.01 4.02
C SER A 9 -119.90 11.54 4.35
N ARG A 10 -120.55 11.05 5.41
CA ARG A 10 -120.52 9.63 5.76
C ARG A 10 -121.53 8.87 4.90
N ILE A 11 -121.03 8.02 4.00
CA ILE A 11 -121.88 7.20 3.11
C ILE A 11 -122.33 5.93 3.84
N SER A 12 -121.46 5.35 4.66
CA SER A 12 -121.73 4.12 5.41
C SER A 12 -120.95 4.10 6.72
N ASN A 13 -121.14 3.07 7.54
CA ASN A 13 -120.51 2.98 8.85
C ASN A 13 -118.98 3.07 8.82
N SER A 14 -118.37 2.66 7.70
CA SER A 14 -116.92 2.65 7.47
C SER A 14 -116.45 3.49 6.29
N ILE A 15 -117.34 4.07 5.46
CA ILE A 15 -116.96 4.79 4.23
C ILE A 15 -117.36 6.26 4.32
N TYR A 16 -116.38 7.13 4.11
CA TYR A 16 -116.51 8.58 4.08
C TYR A 16 -116.18 9.10 2.68
N LEU A 17 -116.99 9.99 2.15
CA LEU A 17 -116.71 10.78 0.96
C LEU A 17 -116.07 12.10 1.40
N ILE A 18 -114.84 12.34 0.97
CA ILE A 18 -114.14 13.60 1.20
C ILE A 18 -114.13 14.35 -0.12
N SER A 19 -114.79 15.50 -0.16
CA SER A 19 -114.73 16.35 -1.35
C SER A 19 -113.36 17.05 -1.37
N VAL A 20 -112.75 17.15 -2.55
CA VAL A 20 -111.47 17.84 -2.77
C VAL A 20 -111.62 18.79 -3.95
N ASP A 21 -110.70 19.74 -4.09
CA ASP A 21 -110.77 20.81 -5.11
C ASP A 21 -110.96 20.27 -6.54
N ASP A 22 -110.51 19.04 -6.79
CA ASP A 22 -110.56 18.33 -8.07
C ASP A 22 -111.32 16.99 -7.99
N GLY A 23 -112.42 16.92 -7.23
CA GLY A 23 -113.34 15.78 -7.22
C GLY A 23 -113.72 15.27 -5.83
N PHE A 24 -113.74 13.95 -5.65
CA PHE A 24 -114.07 13.31 -4.38
C PHE A 24 -113.21 12.06 -4.14
N VAL A 25 -112.88 11.82 -2.88
CA VAL A 25 -112.09 10.69 -2.40
C VAL A 25 -112.97 9.82 -1.50
N PHE A 26 -113.00 8.52 -1.74
CA PHE A 26 -113.57 7.56 -0.79
C PHE A 26 -112.51 7.15 0.22
N TYR A 27 -112.76 7.45 1.49
CA TYR A 27 -111.95 6.97 2.61
C TYR A 27 -112.70 5.87 3.37
N ASN A 28 -112.14 4.66 3.39
CA ASN A 28 -112.70 3.55 4.14
C ASN A 28 -112.00 3.39 5.50
N ALA A 29 -112.59 3.94 6.56
CA ALA A 29 -112.10 3.86 7.93
C ALA A 29 -112.18 2.43 8.53
N GLY A 30 -112.95 1.52 7.91
CA GLY A 30 -113.04 0.12 8.32
C GLY A 30 -111.94 -0.76 7.73
N GLN A 31 -111.30 -0.31 6.65
CA GLN A 31 -110.02 -0.86 6.22
C GLN A 31 -108.92 -0.25 7.09
N GLN A 32 -108.71 -0.85 8.27
CA GLN A 32 -107.34 -0.86 8.77
C GLN A 32 -106.51 -1.48 7.65
N ILE A 33 -105.64 -0.67 7.02
CA ILE A 33 -104.52 -1.21 6.27
C ILE A 33 -103.80 -2.05 7.31
N GLN A 34 -104.08 -3.34 7.31
CA GLN A 34 -103.45 -4.30 8.16
C GLN A 34 -102.00 -4.21 7.73
N SER A 35 -101.22 -3.44 8.49
CA SER A 35 -99.78 -3.42 8.44
C SER A 35 -99.37 -4.83 8.81
N GLN A 36 -99.47 -5.76 7.85
CA GLN A 36 -98.54 -6.86 7.77
C GLN A 36 -97.21 -6.17 7.96
N ALA A 37 -96.57 -6.43 9.10
CA ALA A 37 -95.22 -6.00 9.36
C ALA A 37 -94.43 -6.52 8.16
N ASN A 38 -94.22 -5.64 7.18
CA ASN A 38 -93.63 -5.97 5.89
C ASN A 38 -92.21 -6.37 6.24
N LYS A 39 -91.99 -7.68 6.38
CA LYS A 39 -90.66 -8.23 6.47
C LYS A 39 -89.95 -7.76 5.20
N ILE A 40 -88.95 -6.90 5.35
CA ILE A 40 -88.14 -6.47 4.21
C ILE A 40 -87.43 -7.73 3.73
N THR A 41 -87.91 -8.32 2.63
CA THR A 41 -87.29 -9.50 1.99
C THR A 41 -86.15 -9.12 1.05
N GLN A 42 -85.93 -7.83 0.85
CA GLN A 42 -84.88 -7.32 0.00
C GLN A 42 -83.59 -7.10 0.81
N SER A 43 -82.50 -7.68 0.33
CA SER A 43 -81.16 -7.40 0.82
C SER A 43 -80.67 -6.04 0.30
N VAL A 44 -79.69 -5.47 1.00
CA VAL A 44 -79.02 -4.26 0.53
C VAL A 44 -78.22 -4.59 -0.73
N LEU A 45 -78.25 -3.73 -1.74
CA LEU A 45 -77.45 -3.91 -2.94
C LEU A 45 -76.15 -3.12 -2.82
N ILE A 46 -75.01 -3.80 -2.99
CA ILE A 46 -73.71 -3.16 -3.12
C ILE A 46 -73.53 -2.80 -4.60
N ARG A 47 -73.75 -1.51 -4.91
CA ARG A 47 -73.88 -1.00 -6.28
C ARG A 47 -72.55 -0.73 -6.96
N ARG A 48 -71.55 -0.29 -6.20
CA ARG A 48 -70.27 0.07 -6.78
C ARG A 48 -69.16 0.02 -5.76
N ILE A 49 -68.02 -0.49 -6.20
CA ILE A 49 -66.77 -0.47 -5.44
C ILE A 49 -65.76 0.30 -6.30
N GLU A 50 -65.27 1.42 -5.78
CA GLU A 50 -64.36 2.31 -6.49
C GLU A 50 -63.03 2.40 -5.73
N ASP A 51 -61.93 2.38 -6.48
CA ASP A 51 -60.61 2.80 -6.02
C ASP A 51 -60.59 4.33 -5.96
N ILE A 52 -60.25 4.88 -4.80
CA ILE A 52 -60.17 6.33 -4.56
C ILE A 52 -58.74 6.81 -4.31
N THR A 53 -57.71 6.00 -4.58
CA THR A 53 -56.31 6.37 -4.33
C THR A 53 -55.83 7.52 -5.21
N ASP A 54 -55.96 7.41 -6.55
CA ASP A 54 -55.48 8.44 -7.49
C ASP A 54 -56.59 8.95 -8.41
N LYS A 55 -57.30 8.02 -9.08
CA LYS A 55 -58.45 8.29 -9.94
C LYS A 55 -59.54 7.28 -9.62
N TYR A 56 -60.78 7.76 -9.58
CA TYR A 56 -61.96 6.89 -9.47
C TYR A 56 -61.92 5.83 -10.57
N SER A 57 -61.60 4.60 -10.18
CA SER A 57 -61.66 3.45 -11.08
C SER A 57 -62.58 2.41 -10.48
N ILE A 58 -63.49 1.90 -11.31
CA ILE A 58 -64.48 0.92 -10.88
C ILE A 58 -63.75 -0.41 -10.72
N ILE A 59 -63.77 -0.95 -9.49
CA ILE A 59 -63.25 -2.26 -9.15
C ILE A 59 -64.32 -3.32 -9.44
N SER A 60 -65.58 -3.03 -9.08
CA SER A 60 -66.73 -3.87 -9.42
C SER A 60 -68.03 -3.05 -9.47
N GLU A 61 -68.91 -3.42 -10.40
CA GLU A 61 -70.26 -2.87 -10.60
C GLU A 61 -71.34 -3.65 -9.83
N ASN A 62 -70.98 -4.80 -9.23
CA ASN A 62 -71.89 -5.57 -8.39
C ASN A 62 -71.12 -6.31 -7.29
N GLY A 63 -71.38 -5.96 -6.03
CA GLY A 63 -70.75 -6.63 -4.88
C GLY A 63 -71.40 -7.96 -4.49
N ASN A 64 -72.52 -8.35 -5.11
CA ASN A 64 -73.28 -9.56 -4.73
C ASN A 64 -72.95 -10.81 -5.58
N ASP A 65 -71.94 -10.75 -6.46
CA ASP A 65 -71.60 -11.85 -7.39
C ASP A 65 -70.81 -13.00 -6.73
N GLY A 66 -70.44 -12.87 -5.45
CA GLY A 66 -69.72 -13.91 -4.70
C GLY A 66 -68.28 -14.15 -5.15
N SER A 67 -67.75 -13.39 -6.11
CA SER A 67 -66.35 -13.46 -6.55
C SER A 67 -65.42 -12.80 -5.52
N GLU A 68 -64.36 -13.50 -5.08
CA GLU A 68 -63.29 -12.90 -4.27
C GLU A 68 -62.48 -11.92 -5.15
N ILE A 69 -62.49 -10.63 -4.79
CA ILE A 69 -61.80 -9.58 -5.55
C ILE A 69 -60.44 -9.28 -4.93
N ASP A 70 -59.37 -9.43 -5.73
CA ASP A 70 -58.01 -9.09 -5.34
C ASP A 70 -57.66 -7.64 -5.72
N ILE A 71 -57.29 -6.86 -4.71
CA ILE A 71 -56.92 -5.45 -4.83
C ILE A 71 -55.41 -5.30 -4.57
N LYS A 72 -54.71 -4.59 -5.45
CA LYS A 72 -53.26 -4.34 -5.30
C LYS A 72 -53.01 -3.44 -4.09
N ASN A 73 -51.94 -3.71 -3.34
CA ASN A 73 -51.60 -2.96 -2.12
C ASN A 73 -51.55 -1.43 -2.32
N GLY A 74 -51.01 -0.97 -3.46
CA GLY A 74 -50.93 0.46 -3.77
C GLY A 74 -52.27 1.15 -4.08
N ARG A 75 -53.38 0.40 -4.09
CA ARG A 75 -54.75 0.85 -4.38
C ARG A 75 -55.69 0.47 -3.24
N ASN A 76 -55.25 0.70 -2.00
CA ASN A 76 -55.91 0.27 -0.78
C ASN A 76 -56.90 1.29 -0.20
N ASN A 77 -57.27 2.32 -0.97
CA ASN A 77 -58.34 3.23 -0.62
C ASN A 77 -59.57 2.87 -1.45
N ILE A 78 -60.66 2.49 -0.78
CA ILE A 78 -61.85 1.93 -1.42
C ILE A 78 -63.08 2.69 -0.95
N ARG A 79 -63.94 3.05 -1.90
CA ARG A 79 -65.30 3.55 -1.67
C ARG A 79 -66.30 2.47 -2.02
N ILE A 80 -67.17 2.13 -1.08
CA ILE A 80 -68.25 1.16 -1.29
C ILE A 80 -69.58 1.91 -1.24
N SER A 81 -70.33 1.87 -2.34
CA SER A 81 -71.67 2.44 -2.45
C SER A 81 -72.73 1.36 -2.36
N PHE A 82 -73.73 1.58 -1.52
CA PHE A 82 -74.80 0.63 -1.24
C PHE A 82 -76.18 1.32 -1.25
N SER A 83 -77.23 0.56 -1.52
CA SER A 83 -78.61 1.07 -1.54
C SER A 83 -79.61 -0.04 -1.27
N LEU A 84 -80.74 0.31 -0.64
CA LEU A 84 -81.89 -0.58 -0.51
C LEU A 84 -82.97 -0.14 -1.53
N PRO A 85 -83.39 -1.01 -2.47
CA PRO A 85 -84.40 -0.67 -3.48
C PRO A 85 -85.82 -0.63 -2.88
N TYR A 86 -86.08 0.34 -2.01
CA TYR A 86 -87.37 0.51 -1.33
C TYR A 86 -88.20 1.62 -2.00
N TYR A 87 -89.33 1.24 -2.61
CA TYR A 87 -90.13 2.12 -3.47
C TYR A 87 -91.18 2.97 -2.74
N ARG A 88 -91.25 2.89 -1.40
CA ARG A 88 -92.13 3.75 -0.58
C ARG A 88 -91.33 4.90 0.00
N GLN A 89 -91.96 6.06 0.19
CA GLN A 89 -91.34 7.17 0.93
C GLN A 89 -91.09 6.74 2.37
N ALA A 90 -89.85 6.43 2.69
CA ALA A 90 -89.42 5.99 4.02
C ALA A 90 -88.03 6.51 4.36
N LYS A 91 -87.76 6.67 5.65
CA LYS A 91 -86.45 7.07 6.16
C LYS A 91 -85.58 5.82 6.30
N ILE A 92 -84.64 5.66 5.36
CA ILE A 92 -83.73 4.51 5.32
C ILE A 92 -82.39 4.91 5.92
N LYS A 93 -82.01 4.26 7.01
CA LYS A 93 -80.67 4.37 7.60
C LYS A 93 -79.89 3.10 7.29
N PHE A 94 -78.59 3.23 7.11
CA PHE A 94 -77.66 2.13 6.88
C PHE A 94 -76.70 1.98 8.05
N GLN A 95 -76.27 0.75 8.25
CA GLN A 95 -75.21 0.39 9.19
C GLN A 95 -74.25 -0.56 8.49
N TYR A 96 -72.96 -0.33 8.67
CA TYR A 96 -71.92 -1.14 8.04
C TYR A 96 -70.90 -1.63 9.05
N TYR A 97 -70.20 -2.70 8.70
CA TYR A 97 -69.14 -3.33 9.48
C TYR A 97 -68.09 -3.89 8.52
N LEU A 98 -66.80 -3.63 8.78
CA LEU A 98 -65.71 -4.16 7.97
C LEU A 98 -64.83 -5.06 8.84
N GLU A 99 -65.01 -6.36 8.69
CA GLU A 99 -64.21 -7.37 9.38
C GLU A 99 -62.76 -7.30 8.89
N GLY A 100 -61.81 -7.20 9.83
CA GLY A 100 -60.39 -6.96 9.54
C GLY A 100 -59.98 -5.48 9.62
N TYR A 101 -60.93 -4.54 9.76
CA TYR A 101 -60.64 -3.11 9.95
C TYR A 101 -61.30 -2.55 11.22
N SER A 102 -62.59 -2.79 11.43
CA SER A 102 -63.34 -2.37 12.63
C SER A 102 -63.77 -3.59 13.46
N LYS A 103 -64.02 -3.40 14.77
CA LYS A 103 -64.51 -4.47 15.68
C LYS A 103 -66.03 -4.46 15.87
N ASP A 104 -66.64 -3.28 15.73
CA ASP A 104 -68.07 -3.06 15.94
C ASP A 104 -68.74 -2.45 14.70
N TRP A 105 -70.07 -2.57 14.64
CA TRP A 105 -70.90 -1.91 13.63
C TRP A 105 -70.83 -0.39 13.75
N SER A 106 -70.95 0.32 12.64
CA SER A 106 -71.07 1.79 12.62
C SER A 106 -72.35 2.27 13.32
N ASP A 107 -72.47 3.57 13.56
CA ASP A 107 -73.77 4.15 13.86
C ASP A 107 -74.71 4.10 12.63
N TRP A 108 -76.02 4.18 12.89
CA TRP A 108 -77.04 4.28 11.85
C TRP A 108 -76.96 5.65 11.16
N SER A 109 -76.76 5.67 9.84
CA SER A 109 -76.60 6.89 9.05
C SER A 109 -77.41 6.86 7.76
N TYR A 110 -77.80 8.02 7.23
CA TYR A 110 -78.42 8.12 5.90
C TYR A 110 -77.41 8.02 4.75
N ALA A 111 -76.10 7.94 5.06
CA ALA A 111 -75.06 7.81 4.05
C ALA A 111 -75.22 6.49 3.27
N THR A 112 -75.20 6.60 1.94
CA THR A 112 -75.30 5.47 0.99
C THR A 112 -73.94 5.02 0.47
N GLN A 113 -72.86 5.54 1.03
CA GLN A 113 -71.50 5.18 0.68
C GLN A 113 -70.57 5.31 1.88
N LYS A 114 -69.51 4.50 1.90
CA LYS A 114 -68.45 4.57 2.89
C LYS A 114 -67.07 4.44 2.26
N ASP A 115 -66.17 5.30 2.72
CA ASP A 115 -64.76 5.30 2.32
C ASP A 115 -63.92 4.61 3.39
N PHE A 116 -63.06 3.72 2.94
CA PHE A 116 -62.02 3.05 3.71
C PHE A 116 -60.67 3.43 3.13
N THR A 117 -59.77 3.96 3.96
CA THR A 117 -58.45 4.42 3.52
C THR A 117 -57.35 3.63 4.21
N ASN A 118 -56.23 3.47 3.50
CA ASN A 118 -55.01 2.82 3.95
C ASN A 118 -55.24 1.42 4.55
N LEU A 119 -56.07 0.61 3.89
CA LEU A 119 -56.33 -0.76 4.33
C LEU A 119 -55.03 -1.59 4.21
N SER A 120 -54.73 -2.36 5.25
CA SER A 120 -53.53 -3.21 5.30
C SER A 120 -53.68 -4.44 4.40
N SER A 121 -52.58 -5.15 4.10
CA SER A 121 -52.67 -6.38 3.31
C SER A 121 -53.37 -7.48 4.12
N GLY A 122 -54.47 -8.03 3.62
CA GLY A 122 -55.29 -8.97 4.37
C GLY A 122 -56.58 -9.32 3.64
N LYS A 123 -57.38 -10.21 4.23
CA LYS A 123 -58.75 -10.50 3.78
C LYS A 123 -59.72 -9.64 4.58
N TYR A 124 -60.73 -9.10 3.89
CA TYR A 124 -61.74 -8.22 4.44
C TYR A 124 -63.14 -8.69 4.06
N ILE A 125 -64.07 -8.58 5.01
CA ILE A 125 -65.48 -8.89 4.79
C ILE A 125 -66.29 -7.65 5.14
N PHE A 126 -66.81 -6.98 4.12
CA PHE A 126 -67.71 -5.85 4.28
C PHE A 126 -69.14 -6.35 4.47
N ARG A 127 -69.78 -5.95 5.57
CA ARG A 127 -71.16 -6.30 5.91
C ARG A 127 -72.00 -5.03 5.99
N VAL A 128 -73.18 -5.03 5.38
CA VAL A 128 -74.09 -3.87 5.42
C VAL A 128 -75.54 -4.31 5.62
N ARG A 129 -76.29 -3.52 6.39
CA ARG A 129 -77.73 -3.69 6.61
C ARG A 129 -78.44 -2.34 6.63
N ALA A 130 -79.72 -2.34 6.30
CA ALA A 130 -80.56 -1.15 6.27
C ALA A 130 -81.68 -1.24 7.32
N LYS A 131 -82.12 -0.09 7.83
CA LYS A 131 -83.23 0.09 8.76
C LYS A 131 -84.21 1.08 8.16
N VAL A 132 -85.46 0.67 8.02
CA VAL A 132 -86.55 1.46 7.43
C VAL A 132 -87.49 1.91 8.55
N ASP A 133 -87.77 3.21 8.59
CA ASP A 133 -88.71 3.86 9.53
C ASP A 133 -88.51 3.43 10.98
N ASP A 134 -87.24 3.28 11.36
CA ASP A 134 -86.74 2.92 12.70
C ASP A 134 -87.28 1.61 13.31
N SER A 135 -87.97 0.76 12.54
CA SER A 135 -88.60 -0.46 13.03
C SER A 135 -88.10 -1.72 12.34
N THR A 136 -87.94 -1.70 11.01
CA THR A 136 -87.65 -2.92 10.24
C THR A 136 -86.22 -2.93 9.72
N ILE A 137 -85.47 -4.00 10.01
CA ILE A 137 -84.07 -4.18 9.58
C ILE A 137 -84.01 -5.21 8.44
N SER A 138 -83.21 -4.93 7.41
CA SER A 138 -82.96 -5.84 6.29
C SER A 138 -82.04 -7.00 6.66
N GLU A 139 -81.97 -8.02 5.79
CA GLU A 139 -80.91 -9.01 5.84
C GLU A 139 -79.52 -8.36 5.62
N ILE A 140 -78.49 -9.00 6.17
CA ILE A 140 -77.11 -8.55 6.06
C ILE A 140 -76.58 -8.97 4.69
N THR A 141 -76.05 -8.01 3.94
CA THR A 141 -75.35 -8.26 2.68
C THR A 141 -73.85 -8.24 2.93
N THR A 142 -73.13 -9.24 2.39
CA THR A 142 -71.69 -9.42 2.60
C THR A 142 -70.92 -9.33 1.28
N PHE A 143 -69.78 -8.65 1.30
CA PHE A 143 -68.84 -8.56 0.18
C PHE A 143 -67.43 -8.86 0.67
N GLU A 144 -66.78 -9.82 0.02
CA GLU A 144 -65.44 -10.29 0.39
C GLU A 144 -64.40 -9.79 -0.62
N PHE A 145 -63.30 -9.21 -0.10
CA PHE A 145 -62.18 -8.77 -0.92
C PHE A 145 -60.86 -8.96 -0.18
N ARG A 146 -59.77 -9.03 -0.94
CA ARG A 146 -58.42 -9.21 -0.39
C ARG A 146 -57.48 -8.16 -0.91
N ILE A 147 -56.68 -7.59 -0.02
CA ILE A 147 -55.60 -6.69 -0.38
C ILE A 147 -54.30 -7.48 -0.44
N LEU A 148 -53.72 -7.53 -1.64
CA LEU A 148 -52.46 -8.22 -1.92
C LEU A 148 -51.31 -7.63 -1.09
N ARG A 149 -50.30 -8.46 -0.81
CA ARG A 149 -49.07 -8.00 -0.17
C ARG A 149 -48.25 -7.12 -1.13
N PRO A 150 -47.51 -6.11 -0.64
CA PRO A 150 -46.61 -5.33 -1.47
C PRO A 150 -45.55 -6.21 -2.14
N TRP A 151 -45.18 -5.88 -3.39
CA TRP A 151 -44.25 -6.67 -4.20
C TRP A 151 -42.83 -6.74 -3.60
N TYR A 152 -42.36 -5.68 -2.94
CA TYR A 152 -41.06 -5.61 -2.27
C TYR A 152 -40.97 -6.44 -0.97
N LEU A 153 -42.12 -6.91 -0.45
CA LEU A 153 -42.20 -7.84 0.69
C LEU A 153 -42.45 -9.29 0.24
N SER A 154 -42.36 -9.56 -1.07
CA SER A 154 -42.43 -10.93 -1.59
C SER A 154 -41.24 -11.76 -1.10
N ASN A 155 -41.44 -13.06 -0.88
CA ASN A 155 -40.36 -13.99 -0.48
C ASN A 155 -39.18 -13.94 -1.45
N TRP A 156 -39.45 -13.78 -2.76
CA TRP A 156 -38.43 -13.61 -3.79
C TRP A 156 -37.65 -12.30 -3.66
N ALA A 157 -38.32 -11.21 -3.26
CA ALA A 157 -37.67 -9.92 -3.03
C ALA A 157 -36.75 -9.99 -1.79
N ILE A 158 -37.20 -10.65 -0.71
CA ILE A 158 -36.37 -10.89 0.48
C ILE A 158 -35.13 -11.73 0.12
N LEU A 159 -35.29 -12.79 -0.68
CA LEU A 159 -34.17 -13.60 -1.16
C LEU A 159 -33.20 -12.78 -2.01
N PHE A 160 -33.71 -11.92 -2.90
CA PHE A 160 -32.88 -11.01 -3.69
C PHE A 160 -32.09 -10.04 -2.81
N TYR A 161 -32.69 -9.41 -1.80
CA TYR A 161 -31.98 -8.54 -0.86
C TYR A 161 -30.89 -9.29 -0.09
N ALA A 162 -31.16 -10.53 0.34
CA ALA A 162 -30.16 -11.37 0.99
C ALA A 162 -28.96 -11.65 0.06
N VAL A 163 -29.22 -11.97 -1.21
CA VAL A 163 -28.16 -12.18 -2.21
C VAL A 163 -27.34 -10.91 -2.44
N VAL A 164 -27.99 -9.74 -2.58
CA VAL A 164 -27.29 -8.46 -2.75
C VAL A 164 -26.38 -8.15 -1.56
N ILE A 165 -26.84 -8.41 -0.34
CA ILE A 165 -26.02 -8.22 0.88
C ILE A 165 -24.81 -9.17 0.85
N VAL A 166 -25.00 -10.46 0.52
CA VAL A 166 -23.89 -11.42 0.43
C VAL A 166 -22.86 -11.00 -0.62
N VAL A 167 -23.32 -10.56 -1.80
CA VAL A 167 -22.43 -10.04 -2.86
C VAL A 167 -21.67 -8.81 -2.39
N ALA A 168 -22.33 -7.87 -1.70
CA ALA A 168 -21.69 -6.68 -1.15
C ALA A 168 -20.62 -7.04 -0.11
N LEU A 169 -20.86 -8.03 0.75
CA LEU A 169 -19.88 -8.53 1.72
C LEU A 169 -18.69 -9.20 1.02
N ILE A 170 -18.92 -10.01 -0.01
CA ILE A 170 -17.85 -10.66 -0.79
C ILE A 170 -17.00 -9.60 -1.50
N LEU A 171 -17.63 -8.60 -2.13
CA LEU A 171 -16.91 -7.51 -2.79
C LEU A 171 -16.12 -6.67 -1.78
N GLY A 172 -16.72 -6.34 -0.63
CA GLY A 172 -16.06 -5.62 0.45
C GLY A 172 -14.82 -6.37 0.97
N LYS A 173 -14.96 -7.67 1.23
CA LYS A 173 -13.84 -8.53 1.64
C LYS A 173 -12.72 -8.55 0.59
N LYS A 174 -13.08 -8.75 -0.69
CA LYS A 174 -12.10 -8.80 -1.79
C LYS A 174 -11.35 -7.47 -1.97
N ILE A 175 -12.03 -6.34 -1.77
CA ILE A 175 -11.40 -5.02 -1.82
C ILE A 175 -10.45 -4.83 -0.63
N TYR A 176 -10.88 -5.24 0.58
CA TYR A 176 -10.07 -5.17 1.79
C TYR A 176 -8.79 -6.02 1.67
N GLU A 177 -8.90 -7.27 1.23
CA GLU A 177 -7.75 -8.17 1.03
C GLU A 177 -6.76 -7.63 -0.02
N ARG A 178 -7.25 -7.07 -1.13
CA ARG A 178 -6.40 -6.44 -2.15
C ARG A 178 -5.63 -5.24 -1.62
N LYS A 179 -6.27 -4.44 -0.76
CA LYS A 179 -5.60 -3.30 -0.11
C LYS A 179 -4.53 -3.80 0.85
N LEU A 180 -4.86 -4.80 1.67
CA LEU A 180 -3.94 -5.40 2.63
C LEU A 180 -2.71 -6.02 1.95
N GLN A 181 -2.90 -6.71 0.83
CA GLN A 181 -1.79 -7.27 0.03
C GLN A 181 -0.85 -6.18 -0.50
N LYS A 182 -1.40 -5.06 -1.00
CA LYS A 182 -0.58 -3.93 -1.47
C LYS A 182 0.22 -3.28 -0.35
N ASP A 183 -0.38 -3.12 0.82
CA ASP A 183 0.30 -2.55 1.98
C ASP A 183 1.40 -3.50 2.48
N SER A 184 1.12 -4.82 2.51
CA SER A 184 2.12 -5.84 2.84
C SER A 184 3.30 -5.83 1.86
N GLN A 185 3.04 -5.71 0.54
CA GLN A 185 4.09 -5.68 -0.48
C GLN A 185 4.98 -4.45 -0.30
N LYS A 186 4.40 -3.27 -0.02
CA LYS A 186 5.19 -2.06 0.24
C LYS A 186 6.09 -2.19 1.47
N ILE A 187 5.63 -2.90 2.49
CA ILE A 187 6.43 -3.16 3.70
C ILE A 187 7.58 -4.12 3.35
N SER A 188 7.33 -5.20 2.61
CA SER A 188 8.39 -6.12 2.20
C SER A 188 9.43 -5.44 1.30
N ASP A 189 8.99 -4.61 0.35
CA ASP A 189 9.89 -3.91 -0.58
C ASP A 189 10.77 -2.89 0.18
N ARG A 190 10.22 -2.19 1.18
CA ARG A 190 11.00 -1.29 2.05
C ARG A 190 12.03 -2.05 2.89
N LEU A 191 11.63 -3.19 3.45
CA LEU A 191 12.53 -4.02 4.25
C LEU A 191 13.69 -4.56 3.40
N GLN A 192 13.42 -4.97 2.16
CA GLN A 192 14.45 -5.41 1.22
C GLN A 192 15.42 -4.27 0.88
N ALA A 193 14.89 -3.07 0.58
CA ALA A 193 15.73 -1.90 0.31
C ALA A 193 16.63 -1.52 1.50
N GLU A 194 16.11 -1.56 2.72
CA GLU A 194 16.90 -1.33 3.95
C GLU A 194 17.98 -2.42 4.14
N GLN A 195 17.66 -3.69 3.88
CA GLN A 195 18.64 -4.77 3.95
C GLN A 195 19.75 -4.63 2.90
N GLU A 196 19.41 -4.24 1.67
CA GLU A 196 20.39 -3.99 0.61
C GLU A 196 21.29 -2.80 0.96
N GLU A 197 20.75 -1.74 1.56
CA GLU A 197 21.53 -0.59 2.04
C GLU A 197 22.52 -0.99 3.14
N ILE A 198 22.07 -1.76 4.14
CA ILE A 198 22.93 -2.27 5.22
C ILE A 198 24.04 -3.17 4.64
N LEU A 199 23.68 -4.10 3.75
CA LEU A 199 24.66 -4.99 3.13
C LEU A 199 25.69 -4.21 2.30
N LYS A 200 25.26 -3.16 1.61
CA LYS A 200 26.16 -2.27 0.87
C LYS A 200 27.13 -1.56 1.80
N LEU A 201 26.64 -0.97 2.89
CA LEU A 201 27.49 -0.31 3.89
C LEU A 201 28.49 -1.28 4.52
N GLU A 202 28.07 -2.51 4.83
CA GLU A 202 28.95 -3.56 5.34
C GLU A 202 30.02 -3.96 4.31
N SER A 203 29.64 -4.10 3.03
CA SER A 203 30.59 -4.38 1.96
C SER A 203 31.62 -3.27 1.77
N GLU A 204 31.20 -2.00 1.84
CA GLU A 204 32.10 -0.84 1.73
C GLU A 204 33.04 -0.75 2.93
N ALA A 205 32.55 -1.06 4.15
CA ALA A 205 33.37 -1.11 5.35
C ALA A 205 34.41 -2.25 5.28
N ASN A 206 33.99 -3.43 4.83
CA ASN A 206 34.86 -4.58 4.61
C ASN A 206 35.92 -4.30 3.54
N GLU A 207 35.54 -3.69 2.42
CA GLU A 207 36.48 -3.29 1.37
C GLU A 207 37.52 -2.29 1.89
N LYS A 208 37.08 -1.27 2.64
CA LYS A 208 37.99 -0.32 3.31
C LYS A 208 38.93 -1.02 4.28
N GLN A 209 38.45 -2.00 5.04
CA GLN A 209 39.26 -2.78 5.98
C GLN A 209 40.28 -3.65 5.24
N ILE A 210 39.90 -4.32 4.15
CA ILE A 210 40.81 -5.10 3.31
C ILE A 210 41.89 -4.20 2.71
N ASN A 211 41.49 -3.07 2.13
CA ASN A 211 42.43 -2.11 1.55
C ASN A 211 43.40 -1.59 2.61
N LYS A 212 42.91 -1.25 3.81
CA LYS A 212 43.75 -0.83 4.94
C LYS A 212 44.76 -1.93 5.32
N LEU A 213 44.31 -3.16 5.50
CA LEU A 213 45.20 -4.29 5.82
C LEU A 213 46.22 -4.57 4.71
N GLN A 214 45.84 -4.44 3.45
CA GLN A 214 46.76 -4.56 2.31
C GLN A 214 47.82 -3.45 2.34
N THR A 215 47.42 -2.20 2.61
CA THR A 215 48.36 -1.08 2.72
C THR A 215 49.33 -1.25 3.89
N GLU A 216 48.84 -1.69 5.06
CA GLU A 216 49.67 -1.97 6.24
C GLU A 216 50.65 -3.11 5.96
N LYS A 217 50.19 -4.19 5.31
CA LYS A 217 51.05 -5.31 4.90
C LYS A 217 52.13 -4.86 3.92
N LEU A 218 51.78 -4.08 2.90
CA LEU A 218 52.72 -3.58 1.90
C LEU A 218 53.77 -2.66 2.55
N GLN A 219 53.35 -1.78 3.46
CA GLN A 219 54.26 -0.93 4.22
C GLN A 219 55.20 -1.75 5.11
N ALA A 220 54.70 -2.78 5.78
CA ALA A 220 55.53 -3.68 6.59
C ALA A 220 56.55 -4.45 5.73
N GLU A 221 56.15 -4.92 4.55
CA GLU A 221 57.04 -5.61 3.61
C GLU A 221 58.13 -4.67 3.08
N LEU A 222 57.76 -3.44 2.68
CA LEU A 222 58.73 -2.41 2.27
C LEU A 222 59.69 -2.06 3.41
N ALA A 223 59.19 -1.92 4.64
CA ALA A 223 60.04 -1.64 5.81
C ALA A 223 61.02 -2.80 6.08
N SER A 224 60.59 -4.06 5.94
CA SER A 224 61.45 -5.25 6.06
C SER A 224 62.55 -5.26 5.01
N LYS A 225 62.20 -5.08 3.72
CA LYS A 225 63.17 -5.04 2.62
C LYS A 225 64.18 -3.90 2.77
N ASN A 226 63.72 -2.71 3.16
CA ASN A 226 64.61 -1.59 3.45
C ASN A 226 65.57 -1.88 4.62
N ARG A 227 65.10 -2.59 5.65
CA ARG A 227 65.95 -3.00 6.78
C ARG A 227 67.00 -4.02 6.37
N GLU A 228 66.64 -5.00 5.55
CA GLU A 228 67.58 -5.98 4.99
C GLU A 228 68.65 -5.30 4.13
N LEU A 229 68.25 -4.39 3.26
CA LEU A 229 69.15 -3.55 2.47
C LEU A 229 70.14 -2.77 3.34
N ALA A 230 69.64 -2.06 4.36
CA ALA A 230 70.48 -1.28 5.26
C ALA A 230 71.49 -2.16 6.02
N ASN A 231 71.05 -3.32 6.52
CA ASN A 231 71.92 -4.28 7.20
C ASN A 231 73.02 -4.82 6.25
N SER A 232 72.67 -5.14 5.01
CA SER A 232 73.61 -5.63 4.00
C SER A 232 74.69 -4.57 3.72
N ALA A 233 74.26 -3.34 3.42
CA ALA A 233 75.15 -2.21 3.21
C ALA A 233 76.08 -1.93 4.40
N MET A 234 75.55 -1.86 5.61
CA MET A 234 76.34 -1.61 6.83
C MET A 234 77.37 -2.71 7.08
N THR A 235 77.02 -3.97 6.84
CA THR A 235 77.94 -5.11 6.96
C THR A 235 79.12 -4.96 5.99
N LEU A 236 78.86 -4.57 4.75
CA LEU A 236 79.88 -4.34 3.73
C LEU A 236 80.79 -3.15 4.07
N VAL A 237 80.20 -2.04 4.53
CA VAL A 237 80.96 -0.86 4.98
C VAL A 237 81.89 -1.25 6.13
N TYR A 238 81.37 -1.91 7.16
CA TYR A 238 82.15 -2.33 8.33
C TYR A 238 83.28 -3.28 7.95
N LYS A 239 83.01 -4.28 7.09
CA LYS A 239 84.03 -5.19 6.55
C LYS A 239 85.16 -4.42 5.88
N ASN A 240 84.84 -3.48 4.97
CA ASN A 240 85.85 -2.73 4.23
C ASN A 240 86.63 -1.75 5.12
N GLU A 241 85.99 -1.10 6.09
CA GLU A 241 86.71 -0.27 7.08
C GLU A 241 87.69 -1.09 7.92
N LEU A 242 87.30 -2.31 8.32
CA LEU A 242 88.18 -3.21 9.08
C LEU A 242 89.36 -3.66 8.23
N LEU A 243 89.13 -4.07 6.99
CA LEU A 243 90.19 -4.43 6.04
C LEU A 243 91.14 -3.26 5.76
N GLN A 244 90.62 -2.04 5.66
CA GLN A 244 91.43 -0.84 5.50
C GLN A 244 92.29 -0.57 6.74
N LYS A 245 91.72 -0.68 7.95
CA LYS A 245 92.48 -0.59 9.21
C LYS A 245 93.57 -1.65 9.30
N LEU A 246 93.27 -2.89 8.91
CA LEU A 246 94.27 -3.97 8.84
C LEU A 246 95.39 -3.61 7.85
N SER A 247 95.05 -3.11 6.66
CA SER A 247 96.03 -2.65 5.67
C SER A 247 96.93 -1.54 6.23
N GLU A 248 96.36 -0.58 6.95
CA GLU A 248 97.10 0.52 7.58
C GLU A 248 98.02 0.04 8.70
N GLU A 249 97.57 -0.89 9.54
CA GLU A 249 98.40 -1.44 10.62
C GLU A 249 99.54 -2.32 10.07
N ILE A 250 99.29 -3.13 9.03
CA ILE A 250 100.33 -3.92 8.36
C ILE A 250 101.43 -3.03 7.78
N LEU A 251 101.09 -1.83 7.30
CA LEU A 251 102.06 -0.84 6.83
C LEU A 251 102.94 -0.24 7.95
N LYS A 252 102.46 -0.26 9.21
CA LYS A 252 103.17 0.25 10.38
C LYS A 252 104.02 -0.81 11.08
N LEU A 253 103.79 -2.09 10.80
CA LEU A 253 104.55 -3.19 11.38
C LEU A 253 106.03 -3.07 11.01
N LYS A 254 106.86 -3.19 12.05
CA LYS A 254 108.32 -3.24 11.98
C LYS A 254 108.78 -4.60 12.46
N ASP A 255 109.85 -5.10 11.87
CA ASP A 255 110.54 -6.33 12.27
C ASP A 255 111.25 -6.15 13.63
N GLU A 256 111.76 -7.23 14.22
CA GLU A 256 112.45 -7.28 15.52
C GLU A 256 113.62 -6.28 15.62
N ASN A 257 114.20 -5.90 14.48
CA ASN A 257 115.29 -4.92 14.35
C ASN A 257 114.82 -3.46 14.10
N GLY A 258 113.51 -3.17 14.21
CA GLY A 258 112.93 -1.84 13.96
C GLY A 258 112.86 -1.42 12.48
N LYS A 259 113.22 -2.32 11.55
CA LYS A 259 113.16 -2.10 10.10
C LYS A 259 111.77 -2.46 9.56
N LYS A 260 111.30 -1.78 8.51
CA LYS A 260 110.03 -2.15 7.85
C LYS A 260 110.11 -3.61 7.38
N LEU A 261 109.00 -4.34 7.48
CA LEU A 261 108.83 -5.70 6.94
C LEU A 261 109.30 -5.78 5.46
N ALA A 262 109.76 -6.96 5.03
CA ALA A 262 110.19 -7.17 3.65
C ALA A 262 109.06 -6.79 2.67
N ASP A 263 109.38 -5.94 1.69
CA ASP A 263 108.42 -5.34 0.75
C ASP A 263 107.58 -6.41 0.02
N GLU A 264 108.16 -7.58 -0.24
CA GLU A 264 107.47 -8.71 -0.87
C GLU A 264 106.37 -9.34 0.02
N GLN A 265 106.61 -9.49 1.32
CA GLN A 265 105.64 -10.06 2.27
C GLN A 265 104.48 -9.09 2.51
N VAL A 266 104.78 -7.80 2.64
CA VAL A 266 103.78 -6.73 2.77
C VAL A 266 102.90 -6.66 1.53
N ARG A 267 103.50 -6.71 0.32
CA ARG A 267 102.74 -6.74 -0.94
C ARG A 267 101.82 -7.95 -1.05
N LYS A 268 102.24 -9.13 -0.58
CA LYS A 268 101.41 -10.33 -0.61
C LYS A 268 100.19 -10.21 0.29
N ILE A 269 100.34 -9.69 1.50
CA ILE A 269 99.22 -9.48 2.43
C ILE A 269 98.31 -8.34 1.93
N GLN A 270 98.88 -7.25 1.42
CA GLN A 270 98.12 -6.18 0.78
C GLN A 270 97.30 -6.66 -0.40
N LYS A 271 97.85 -7.58 -1.21
CA LYS A 271 97.10 -8.18 -2.31
C LYS A 271 95.88 -8.94 -1.79
N VAL A 272 96.03 -9.77 -0.77
CA VAL A 272 94.90 -10.52 -0.18
C VAL A 272 93.84 -9.58 0.42
N ILE A 273 94.25 -8.50 1.08
CA ILE A 273 93.32 -7.50 1.63
C ILE A 273 92.59 -6.76 0.51
N ASN A 274 93.31 -6.32 -0.53
CA ASN A 274 92.71 -5.64 -1.68
C ASN A 274 91.76 -6.55 -2.46
N ASP A 275 92.09 -7.83 -2.61
CA ASP A 275 91.22 -8.83 -3.24
C ASP A 275 89.95 -9.04 -2.41
N GLY A 276 90.06 -9.04 -1.07
CA GLY A 276 88.92 -9.14 -0.16
C GLY A 276 88.03 -7.88 -0.06
N MET A 277 88.61 -6.68 -0.29
CA MET A 277 87.89 -5.40 -0.36
C MET A 277 87.18 -5.20 -1.71
N ASN A 278 87.68 -5.82 -2.78
CA ASN A 278 87.14 -5.72 -4.14
C ASN A 278 86.35 -6.97 -4.55
N ASP A 279 85.78 -7.71 -3.59
CA ASP A 279 85.03 -8.94 -3.87
C ASP A 279 83.76 -8.64 -4.68
N GLU A 280 83.68 -9.14 -5.90
CA GLU A 280 82.53 -8.92 -6.78
C GLU A 280 81.24 -9.57 -6.23
N ARG A 281 81.38 -10.57 -5.35
CA ARG A 281 80.24 -11.20 -4.65
C ARG A 281 79.55 -10.24 -3.70
N ASP A 282 80.30 -9.36 -3.03
CA ASP A 282 79.75 -8.34 -2.14
C ASP A 282 78.88 -7.35 -2.91
N TRP A 283 79.36 -6.93 -4.08
CA TRP A 283 78.58 -6.08 -4.97
C TRP A 283 77.33 -6.79 -5.46
N HIS A 284 77.40 -8.06 -5.84
CA HIS A 284 76.23 -8.82 -6.30
C HIS A 284 75.20 -9.01 -5.17
N LEU A 285 75.64 -9.24 -3.93
CA LEU A 285 74.75 -9.33 -2.77
C LEU A 285 74.04 -8.00 -2.50
N PHE A 286 74.80 -6.89 -2.54
CA PHE A 286 74.24 -5.56 -2.42
C PHE A 286 73.27 -5.23 -3.57
N GLU A 287 73.65 -5.51 -4.81
CA GLU A 287 72.85 -5.23 -6.00
C GLU A 287 71.53 -6.00 -5.97
N ASN A 288 71.54 -7.25 -5.51
CA ASN A 288 70.31 -8.02 -5.32
C ASN A 288 69.40 -7.40 -4.26
N SER A 289 69.92 -7.13 -3.05
CA SER A 289 69.13 -6.49 -1.99
C SER A 289 68.62 -5.10 -2.39
N PHE A 290 69.41 -4.35 -3.18
CA PHE A 290 69.04 -3.05 -3.70
C PHE A 290 67.96 -3.13 -4.76
N ASN A 291 68.05 -4.07 -5.70
CA ASN A 291 67.01 -4.30 -6.70
C ASN A 291 65.70 -4.75 -6.07
N GLU A 292 65.73 -5.56 -5.00
CA GLU A 292 64.52 -6.00 -4.30
C GLU A 292 63.81 -4.87 -3.55
N ALA A 293 64.55 -3.92 -2.98
CA ALA A 293 63.98 -2.73 -2.32
C ALA A 293 63.63 -1.60 -3.31
N HIS A 294 64.30 -1.54 -4.45
CA HIS A 294 64.20 -0.46 -5.45
C HIS A 294 64.05 -1.00 -6.88
N GLU A 295 62.99 -1.78 -7.11
CA GLU A 295 62.72 -2.62 -8.31
C GLU A 295 62.74 -1.90 -9.68
N SER A 296 62.76 -0.56 -9.68
CA SER A 296 62.76 0.27 -10.89
C SER A 296 63.87 1.32 -10.97
N PHE A 297 64.72 1.47 -9.95
CA PHE A 297 65.74 2.53 -9.92
C PHE A 297 66.73 2.39 -11.09
N PHE A 298 67.41 1.24 -11.22
CA PHE A 298 68.37 1.04 -12.32
C PHE A 298 67.71 1.01 -13.69
N LYS A 299 66.45 0.55 -13.80
CA LYS A 299 65.69 0.58 -15.05
C LYS A 299 65.47 2.03 -15.51
N LYS A 300 64.91 2.89 -14.65
CA LYS A 300 64.72 4.32 -14.95
C LYS A 300 66.04 5.02 -15.27
N LEU A 301 67.08 4.74 -14.48
CA LEU A 301 68.38 5.37 -14.61
C LEU A 301 69.09 5.00 -15.93
N LYS A 302 69.00 3.74 -16.37
CA LYS A 302 69.55 3.30 -17.67
C LYS A 302 68.74 3.81 -18.87
N ILE A 303 67.43 3.99 -18.73
CA ILE A 303 66.59 4.57 -19.79
C ILE A 303 66.90 6.05 -19.98
N GLY A 304 67.04 6.81 -18.88
CA GLY A 304 67.36 8.24 -18.94
C GLY A 304 68.81 8.56 -19.29
N HIS A 305 69.76 7.68 -18.92
CA HIS A 305 71.20 7.89 -19.06
C HIS A 305 71.92 6.59 -19.47
N PRO A 306 71.86 6.21 -20.76
CA PRO A 306 72.44 4.96 -21.26
C PRO A 306 73.99 4.95 -21.29
N ASP A 307 74.62 6.10 -21.11
CA ASP A 307 76.07 6.34 -21.11
C ASP A 307 76.74 6.09 -19.74
N LEU A 308 75.98 5.64 -18.74
CA LEU A 308 76.48 5.27 -17.42
C LEU A 308 77.15 3.90 -17.43
N VAL A 309 78.38 3.86 -16.91
CA VAL A 309 79.20 2.64 -16.82
C VAL A 309 78.85 1.90 -15.52
N PRO A 310 79.09 0.57 -15.37
CA PRO A 310 78.74 -0.15 -14.13
C PRO A 310 79.20 0.51 -12.83
N ASN A 311 80.41 1.08 -12.79
CA ASN A 311 80.91 1.81 -11.61
C ASN A 311 80.14 3.11 -11.31
N ASP A 312 79.57 3.76 -12.32
CA ASP A 312 78.70 4.92 -12.14
C ASP A 312 77.35 4.48 -11.53
N LEU A 313 76.83 3.33 -11.94
CA LEU A 313 75.62 2.73 -11.35
C LEU A 313 75.84 2.37 -9.87
N LYS A 314 77.01 1.81 -9.51
CA LYS A 314 77.37 1.54 -8.11
C LYS A 314 77.32 2.82 -7.26
N LEU A 315 77.92 3.89 -7.79
CA LEU A 315 77.93 5.19 -7.12
C LEU A 315 76.52 5.77 -6.97
N CYS A 316 75.66 5.65 -7.99
CA CYS A 316 74.25 6.07 -7.90
C CYS A 316 73.50 5.34 -6.79
N ALA A 317 73.68 4.02 -6.67
CA ALA A 317 73.03 3.22 -5.64
C ALA A 317 73.45 3.64 -4.22
N TYR A 318 74.75 3.89 -4.00
CA TYR A 318 75.24 4.38 -2.71
C TYR A 318 74.73 5.79 -2.37
N LEU A 319 74.67 6.69 -3.36
CA LEU A 319 74.09 8.02 -3.18
C LEU A 319 72.59 7.97 -2.89
N ARG A 320 71.86 7.04 -3.54
CA ARG A 320 70.43 6.80 -3.31
C ARG A 320 70.13 6.32 -1.89
N MET A 321 71.07 5.57 -1.30
CA MET A 321 71.04 5.11 0.08
C MET A 321 71.53 6.16 1.09
N ASN A 322 71.76 7.40 0.65
CA ASN A 322 72.26 8.49 1.49
C ASN A 322 73.61 8.18 2.18
N MET A 323 74.45 7.35 1.56
CA MET A 323 75.77 7.04 2.13
C MET A 323 76.67 8.28 2.11
N SER A 324 77.43 8.47 3.18
CA SER A 324 78.42 9.53 3.29
C SER A 324 79.60 9.28 2.34
N SER A 325 80.32 10.35 1.96
CA SER A 325 81.51 10.23 1.12
C SER A 325 82.60 9.33 1.74
N LYS A 326 82.60 9.19 3.07
CA LYS A 326 83.50 8.30 3.80
C LYS A 326 83.09 6.83 3.61
N GLU A 327 81.83 6.49 3.83
CA GLU A 327 81.32 5.12 3.63
C GLU A 327 81.46 4.68 2.16
N MET A 328 81.16 5.59 1.22
CA MET A 328 81.40 5.35 -0.21
C MET A 328 82.88 5.12 -0.55
N SER A 329 83.80 5.79 0.15
CA SER A 329 85.24 5.60 -0.07
C SER A 329 85.68 4.20 0.37
N SER A 330 85.12 3.70 1.47
CA SER A 330 85.34 2.33 1.96
C SER A 330 84.73 1.28 1.02
N LEU A 331 83.51 1.50 0.51
CA LEU A 331 82.84 0.56 -0.39
C LEU A 331 83.46 0.52 -1.79
N LEU A 332 83.89 1.67 -2.32
CA LEU A 332 84.51 1.75 -3.64
C LEU A 332 86.02 1.50 -3.62
N ASN A 333 86.62 1.32 -2.44
CA ASN A 333 88.05 1.16 -2.24
C ASN A 333 88.89 2.24 -2.95
N ILE A 334 88.49 3.51 -2.78
CA ILE A 334 89.17 4.68 -3.34
C ILE A 334 89.31 5.75 -2.27
N THR A 335 90.18 6.73 -2.50
CA THR A 335 90.30 7.86 -1.57
C THR A 335 89.02 8.69 -1.53
N LEU A 336 88.79 9.40 -0.42
CA LEU A 336 87.70 10.38 -0.28
C LEU A 336 87.68 11.37 -1.46
N ARG A 337 88.87 11.84 -1.86
CA ARG A 337 89.03 12.72 -3.04
C ARG A 337 88.64 12.03 -4.35
N GLY A 338 88.92 10.72 -4.46
CA GLY A 338 88.44 9.88 -5.56
C GLY A 338 86.92 9.82 -5.65
N VAL A 339 86.22 9.70 -4.51
CA VAL A 339 84.76 9.75 -4.45
C VAL A 339 84.24 11.11 -4.93
N GLU A 340 84.81 12.22 -4.46
CA GLU A 340 84.42 13.58 -4.89
C GLU A 340 84.57 13.78 -6.40
N ILE A 341 85.68 13.32 -6.98
CA ILE A 341 85.92 13.41 -8.42
C ILE A 341 84.90 12.56 -9.18
N ARG A 342 84.60 11.34 -8.72
CA ARG A 342 83.58 10.49 -9.34
C ARG A 342 82.18 11.10 -9.22
N ARG A 343 81.82 11.70 -8.08
CA ARG A 343 80.55 12.44 -7.91
C ARG A 343 80.43 13.61 -8.87
N TYR A 344 81.50 14.39 -9.06
CA TYR A 344 81.52 15.49 -10.03
C TYR A 344 81.33 14.99 -11.47
N ARG A 345 82.00 13.90 -11.86
CA ARG A 345 81.83 13.28 -13.19
C ARG A 345 80.41 12.76 -13.38
N LEU A 346 79.88 12.06 -12.38
CA LEU A 346 78.52 11.55 -12.37
C LEU A 346 77.51 12.69 -12.54
N ARG A 347 77.71 13.82 -11.83
CA ARG A 347 76.88 15.02 -11.96
C ARG A 347 76.81 15.54 -13.38
N LYS A 348 77.96 15.60 -14.08
CA LYS A 348 78.02 16.01 -15.49
C LYS A 348 77.30 15.04 -16.42
N LYS A 349 77.46 13.72 -16.21
CA LYS A 349 76.77 12.68 -17.00
C LYS A 349 75.25 12.71 -16.81
N LEU A 350 74.80 12.95 -15.58
CA LEU A 350 73.38 13.08 -15.24
C LEU A 350 72.80 14.47 -15.57
N ASN A 351 73.62 15.40 -16.06
CA ASN A 351 73.25 16.78 -16.37
C ASN A 351 72.53 17.51 -15.22
N VAL A 352 72.95 17.25 -13.97
CA VAL A 352 72.34 17.85 -12.78
C VAL A 352 72.91 19.27 -12.57
N PRO A 353 72.07 20.32 -12.51
CA PRO A 353 72.53 21.69 -12.38
C PRO A 353 73.22 21.96 -11.03
N HIS A 354 74.05 23.00 -11.00
CA HIS A 354 75.03 23.18 -9.92
C HIS A 354 74.40 23.48 -8.54
N ASP A 355 73.20 24.03 -8.56
CA ASP A 355 72.33 24.42 -7.44
C ASP A 355 71.56 23.26 -6.81
N LYS A 356 71.30 22.16 -7.54
CA LYS A 356 70.54 21.01 -7.04
C LYS A 356 71.42 19.94 -6.40
N ASN A 357 71.08 19.47 -5.21
CA ASN A 357 71.84 18.40 -4.56
C ASN A 357 71.75 17.09 -5.36
N LEU A 358 72.90 16.51 -5.73
CA LEU A 358 72.99 15.27 -6.49
C LEU A 358 72.33 14.08 -5.77
N THR A 359 72.43 14.02 -4.44
CA THR A 359 71.80 12.92 -3.67
C THR A 359 70.29 13.07 -3.65
N GLU A 360 69.78 14.28 -3.46
CA GLU A 360 68.34 14.60 -3.47
C GLU A 360 67.73 14.29 -4.84
N PHE A 361 68.39 14.69 -5.93
CA PHE A 361 67.99 14.33 -7.29
C PHE A 361 67.89 12.82 -7.52
N LEU A 362 68.86 12.05 -7.00
CA LEU A 362 68.81 10.59 -7.10
C LEU A 362 67.73 9.97 -6.21
N MET A 363 67.40 10.58 -5.07
CA MET A 363 66.31 10.13 -4.20
C MET A 363 64.92 10.31 -4.81
N GLU A 364 64.76 11.28 -5.70
CA GLU A 364 63.50 11.55 -6.42
C GLU A 364 63.27 10.62 -7.63
N LEU A 365 64.32 9.97 -8.14
CA LEU A 365 64.28 8.94 -9.19
C LEU A 365 63.84 7.57 -8.65
#